data_AF-A0A8G2C6B4-F1
#
_entry.id   AF-A0A8G2C6B4-F1
#
_cell.length_a   1.000
_cell.length_b   1.000
_cell.length_c   1.000
_cell.angle_alpha   90.00
_cell.angle_beta   90.00
_cell.angle_gamma   90.00
#
_symmetry.space_group_name_H-M   'P 1'
#
loop_
_entity.id
_entity.type
_entity.pdbx_description
1 polymer ?
#
loop_
_entity_poly.entity_id
_entity_poly.type
_entity_poly.pdbx_seq_one_letter_code
_entity_poly.pdbx_strand_id
1 'polypeptide(L)'
;MTAQISESLSANLSVTTVSEHLEQIWGTLHKGSFFADPKITFVASEIEALLRHMSVSFSPGHGENLVDFSRLSDGQKSMLYLSLVLSSQAIGRAVLAEEDTSFDPDKLRPPVFTLIAVEEPENSLSPHYLGRIVSTLSSVTSNEDAQALIATHAPSMLKRVDPRHIRYLRLTEDRTTQVKRVLLPKKADEAHKFVREAVQAFPEIYFSRLVILGEGDSEEIVLPRILRAKGAPVDESAVTIAPLGGRHVNHFWRLLAELEIPYVTLLDLDVARYQGGWGRIKYVNNQLAEYRPDMTLPEKYRIPKWDSPEHKVRDFLHYLEALEERNVYFSYPLDLDFAMLLAFPNKYDVERNAPKEAIVKAVLGESHHESAQYNVDELELFGTYHKLFKLGSKPAAHIDALARLTDEEMLAHMPESFASLADAVIARLAELPE
;
A
#
# COMPACT_ATOMS: atom_id res chain seq x y z
N MET A 1 -3.18 -5.45 -53.89
CA MET A 1 -3.39 -4.09 -53.31
C MET A 1 -2.80 -2.96 -54.15
N THR A 2 -1.48 -2.87 -54.40
CA THR A 2 -0.88 -1.72 -55.12
C THR A 2 -1.45 -1.49 -56.53
N ALA A 3 -1.71 -2.58 -57.27
CA ALA A 3 -2.37 -2.52 -58.57
C ALA A 3 -3.83 -2.03 -58.48
N GLN A 4 -4.60 -2.47 -57.48
CA GLN A 4 -6.00 -2.06 -57.27
C GLN A 4 -6.13 -0.60 -56.79
N ILE A 5 -5.18 -0.12 -55.99
CA ILE A 5 -5.13 1.29 -55.55
C ILE A 5 -4.74 2.18 -56.73
N SER A 6 -3.78 1.75 -57.55
CA SER A 6 -3.41 2.45 -58.78
C SER A 6 -4.57 2.47 -59.78
N GLU A 7 -5.33 1.38 -59.90
CA GLU A 7 -6.55 1.29 -60.72
C GLU A 7 -7.67 2.23 -60.20
N SER A 8 -7.83 2.34 -58.87
CA SER A 8 -8.76 3.30 -58.26
C SER A 8 -8.32 4.76 -58.47
N LEU A 9 -7.01 5.02 -58.55
CA LEU A 9 -6.47 6.36 -58.81
C LEU A 9 -6.61 6.76 -60.28
N SER A 10 -6.39 5.82 -61.20
CA SER A 10 -6.63 6.02 -62.63
C SER A 10 -8.11 6.21 -62.97
N ALA A 11 -9.03 5.86 -62.06
CA ALA A 11 -10.45 6.18 -62.16
C ALA A 11 -10.78 7.61 -61.68
N ASN A 12 -9.85 8.33 -61.02
CA ASN A 12 -10.06 9.71 -60.60
C ASN A 12 -9.83 10.67 -61.77
N LEU A 13 -10.90 11.37 -62.16
CA LEU A 13 -10.91 12.28 -63.31
C LEU A 13 -9.78 13.32 -63.26
N SER A 14 -9.47 13.87 -62.07
CA SER A 14 -8.42 14.87 -61.92
C SER A 14 -7.02 14.30 -62.15
N VAL A 15 -6.77 13.06 -61.72
CA VAL A 15 -5.49 12.38 -61.93
C VAL A 15 -5.29 12.03 -63.40
N THR A 16 -6.37 11.60 -64.07
CA THR A 16 -6.35 11.34 -65.51
C THR A 16 -6.03 12.61 -66.29
N THR A 17 -6.70 13.74 -65.97
CA THR A 17 -6.44 15.03 -66.63
C THR A 17 -5.01 15.52 -66.43
N VAL A 18 -4.43 15.34 -65.23
CA VAL A 18 -3.03 15.69 -64.96
C VAL A 18 -2.08 14.77 -65.73
N SER A 19 -2.38 13.48 -65.82
CA SER A 19 -1.56 12.50 -66.55
C SER A 19 -1.54 12.80 -68.05
N GLU A 20 -2.68 13.12 -68.65
CA GLU A 20 -2.79 13.52 -70.06
C GLU A 20 -1.98 14.79 -70.36
N HIS A 21 -2.06 15.81 -69.50
CA HIS A 21 -1.27 17.02 -69.65
C HIS A 21 0.23 16.77 -69.47
N LEU A 22 0.60 15.91 -68.52
CA LEU A 22 1.98 15.51 -68.29
C LEU A 22 2.56 14.83 -69.51
N GLU A 23 1.83 13.88 -70.10
CA GLU A 23 2.23 13.16 -71.31
C GLU A 23 2.40 14.13 -72.49
N GLN A 24 1.43 15.02 -72.69
CA GLN A 24 1.49 16.01 -73.77
C GLN A 24 2.70 16.94 -73.62
N ILE A 25 2.92 17.51 -72.43
CA ILE A 25 4.04 18.43 -72.17
C ILE A 25 5.36 17.68 -72.28
N TRP A 26 5.46 16.49 -71.70
CA TRP A 26 6.67 15.68 -71.73
C TRP A 26 7.06 15.29 -73.16
N GLY A 27 6.09 14.90 -74.00
CA GLY A 27 6.32 14.61 -75.41
C GLY A 27 6.83 15.80 -76.23
N THR A 28 6.55 17.03 -75.81
CA THR A 28 7.15 18.23 -76.43
C THR A 28 8.60 18.46 -76.00
N LEU A 29 8.92 18.13 -74.74
CA LEU A 29 10.23 18.36 -74.12
C LEU A 29 11.23 17.24 -74.40
N HIS A 30 10.75 16.00 -74.54
CA HIS A 30 11.58 14.81 -74.67
C HIS A 30 11.20 14.01 -75.92
N LYS A 31 12.12 13.96 -76.90
CA LYS A 31 11.91 13.28 -78.20
C LYS A 31 12.66 11.95 -78.33
N GLY A 32 13.24 11.46 -77.24
CA GLY A 32 13.95 10.18 -77.20
C GLY A 32 12.98 9.00 -77.26
N SER A 33 13.45 7.86 -77.78
CA SER A 33 12.68 6.61 -77.80
C SER A 33 12.55 5.94 -76.42
N PHE A 34 13.39 6.31 -75.45
CA PHE A 34 13.32 5.87 -74.06
C PHE A 34 12.70 6.96 -73.19
N PHE A 35 11.90 6.58 -72.19
CA PHE A 35 11.16 7.50 -71.29
C PHE A 35 10.07 8.34 -71.98
N ALA A 36 9.48 7.87 -73.09
CA ALA A 36 8.50 8.65 -73.86
C ALA A 36 7.10 8.73 -73.23
N ASP A 37 6.76 7.82 -72.31
CA ASP A 37 5.42 7.61 -71.76
C ASP A 37 5.46 7.75 -70.22
N PRO A 38 5.33 8.97 -69.68
CA PRO A 38 5.35 9.21 -68.24
C PRO A 38 4.02 8.81 -67.59
N LYS A 39 4.07 7.99 -66.53
CA LYS A 39 2.88 7.53 -65.80
C LYS A 39 2.93 7.90 -64.33
N ILE A 40 1.80 8.36 -63.80
CA ILE A 40 1.60 8.57 -62.37
C ILE A 40 1.17 7.23 -61.77
N THR A 41 2.02 6.66 -60.91
CA THR A 41 1.77 5.37 -60.24
C THR A 41 2.17 5.45 -58.77
N PHE A 42 1.52 4.66 -57.91
CA PHE A 42 1.96 4.49 -56.52
C PHE A 42 3.13 3.50 -56.47
N VAL A 43 4.26 3.94 -55.91
CA VAL A 43 5.44 3.09 -55.72
C VAL A 43 5.22 2.20 -54.49
N ALA A 44 5.65 0.94 -54.54
CA ALA A 44 5.45 -0.03 -53.46
C ALA A 44 5.99 0.44 -52.08
N SER A 45 7.02 1.29 -52.06
CA SER A 45 7.59 1.90 -50.85
C SER A 45 6.67 2.94 -50.19
N GLU A 46 5.67 3.47 -50.90
CA GLU A 46 4.73 4.44 -50.34
C GLU A 46 3.62 3.76 -49.54
N ILE A 47 3.35 2.46 -49.73
CA ILE A 47 2.40 1.75 -48.86
C ILE A 47 2.97 1.60 -47.46
N GLU A 48 4.26 1.29 -47.32
CA GLU A 48 4.94 1.33 -46.02
C GLU A 48 4.92 2.75 -45.44
N ALA A 49 5.08 3.79 -46.27
CA ALA A 49 4.93 5.17 -45.82
C ALA A 49 3.49 5.50 -45.38
N LEU A 50 2.47 5.02 -46.09
CA LEU A 50 1.05 5.18 -45.74
C LEU A 50 0.72 4.45 -44.43
N LEU A 51 1.26 3.26 -44.22
CA LEU A 51 1.16 2.53 -42.96
C LEU A 51 1.86 3.29 -41.81
N ARG A 52 3.00 3.95 -42.07
CA ARG A 52 3.65 4.87 -41.11
C ARG A 52 2.82 6.12 -40.79
N HIS A 53 1.83 6.45 -41.62
CA HIS A 53 0.90 7.56 -41.41
C HIS A 53 -0.44 7.13 -40.81
N MET A 54 -0.62 5.85 -40.46
CA MET A 54 -1.79 5.43 -39.69
C MET A 54 -1.66 5.91 -38.25
N SER A 55 -2.49 6.88 -37.86
CA SER A 55 -2.62 7.30 -36.46
C SER A 55 -3.98 6.87 -35.89
N VAL A 56 -4.00 6.61 -34.59
CA VAL A 56 -5.26 6.40 -33.87
C VAL A 56 -5.84 7.78 -33.55
N SER A 57 -7.06 8.03 -34.00
CA SER A 57 -7.80 9.26 -33.72
C SER A 57 -9.07 8.96 -32.93
N PHE A 58 -9.44 9.87 -32.02
CA PHE A 58 -10.57 9.73 -31.10
C PHE A 58 -11.66 10.75 -31.40
N SER A 59 -12.91 10.34 -31.22
CA SER A 59 -14.09 11.19 -31.38
C SER A 59 -15.12 10.84 -30.29
N PRO A 60 -15.82 11.83 -29.69
CA PRO A 60 -15.72 13.26 -29.93
C PRO A 60 -14.56 13.92 -29.17
N GLY A 61 -13.97 14.97 -29.74
CA GLY A 61 -13.08 15.88 -29.03
C GLY A 61 -13.82 17.06 -28.41
N HIS A 62 -13.16 17.77 -27.48
CA HIS A 62 -13.65 19.07 -27.00
C HIS A 62 -13.36 20.13 -28.07
N GLY A 63 -14.33 20.38 -28.96
CA GLY A 63 -14.24 21.41 -30.01
C GLY A 63 -13.65 20.95 -31.34
N GLU A 64 -13.19 19.70 -31.44
CA GLU A 64 -12.70 19.08 -32.69
C GLU A 64 -13.36 17.71 -32.90
N ASN A 65 -13.68 17.35 -34.15
CA ASN A 65 -14.34 16.10 -34.47
C ASN A 65 -13.43 14.87 -34.32
N LEU A 66 -12.12 15.05 -34.53
CA LEU A 66 -11.10 14.00 -34.48
C LEU A 66 -9.88 14.52 -33.71
N VAL A 67 -9.50 13.80 -32.66
CA VAL A 67 -8.36 14.13 -31.79
C VAL A 67 -7.29 13.06 -31.96
N ASP A 68 -6.11 13.43 -32.42
CA ASP A 68 -4.98 12.50 -32.56
C ASP A 68 -4.50 11.98 -31.19
N PHE A 69 -4.06 10.71 -31.12
CA PHE A 69 -3.60 10.09 -29.88
C PHE A 69 -2.47 10.86 -29.18
N SER A 70 -1.66 11.65 -29.91
CA SER A 70 -0.61 12.50 -29.32
C SER A 70 -1.14 13.51 -28.31
N ARG A 71 -2.42 13.92 -28.46
CA ARG A 71 -3.12 14.85 -27.56
C ARG A 71 -3.70 14.19 -26.32
N LEU A 72 -3.66 12.86 -26.21
CA LEU A 72 -4.05 12.16 -25.00
C LEU A 72 -3.06 12.47 -23.86
N SER A 73 -3.57 12.47 -22.62
CA SER A 73 -2.71 12.46 -21.44
C SER A 73 -1.89 11.17 -21.36
N ASP A 74 -0.82 11.17 -20.58
CA ASP A 74 0.03 9.97 -20.46
C ASP A 74 -0.73 8.76 -19.94
N GLY A 75 -1.62 8.95 -18.96
CA GLY A 75 -2.50 7.87 -18.49
C GLY A 75 -3.44 7.34 -19.59
N GLN A 76 -3.99 8.22 -20.43
CA GLN A 76 -4.81 7.81 -21.57
C GLN A 76 -3.99 7.06 -22.64
N LYS A 77 -2.74 7.46 -22.87
CA LYS A 77 -1.81 6.73 -23.76
C LYS A 77 -1.50 5.34 -23.22
N SER A 78 -1.21 5.21 -21.92
CA SER A 78 -1.00 3.89 -21.28
C SER A 78 -2.22 2.98 -21.44
N MET A 79 -3.43 3.51 -21.25
CA MET A 79 -4.66 2.76 -21.49
C MET A 79 -4.85 2.36 -22.96
N LEU A 80 -4.49 3.23 -23.90
CA LEU A 80 -4.53 2.92 -25.33
C LEU A 80 -3.56 1.78 -25.67
N TYR A 81 -2.32 1.85 -25.19
CA TYR A 81 -1.32 0.80 -25.44
C TYR A 81 -1.77 -0.55 -24.88
N LEU A 82 -2.28 -0.57 -23.64
CA LEU A 82 -2.85 -1.78 -23.07
C LEU A 82 -4.01 -2.31 -23.92
N SER A 83 -4.92 -1.42 -24.35
CA SER A 83 -6.07 -1.80 -25.19
C SER A 83 -5.64 -2.41 -26.53
N LEU A 84 -4.58 -1.89 -27.15
CA LEU A 84 -4.04 -2.44 -28.40
C LEU A 84 -3.47 -3.86 -28.19
N VAL A 85 -2.69 -4.07 -27.13
CA VAL A 85 -2.14 -5.40 -26.80
C VAL A 85 -3.26 -6.41 -26.57
N LEU A 86 -4.26 -6.05 -25.76
CA LEU A 86 -5.40 -6.91 -25.47
C LEU A 86 -6.25 -7.19 -26.71
N SER A 87 -6.40 -6.20 -27.60
CA SER A 87 -7.12 -6.38 -28.87
C SER A 87 -6.38 -7.33 -29.80
N SER A 88 -5.06 -7.21 -29.91
CA SER A 88 -4.24 -8.15 -30.70
C SER A 88 -4.37 -9.59 -30.19
N GLN A 89 -4.38 -9.78 -28.88
CA GLN A 89 -4.61 -11.10 -28.28
C GLN A 89 -6.03 -11.61 -28.57
N ALA A 90 -7.05 -10.77 -28.40
CA ALA A 90 -8.44 -11.15 -28.66
C ALA A 90 -8.66 -11.55 -30.13
N ILE A 91 -8.09 -10.81 -31.08
CA ILE A 91 -8.10 -11.16 -32.51
C ILE A 91 -7.41 -12.51 -32.72
N GLY A 92 -6.21 -12.68 -32.16
CA GLY A 92 -5.47 -13.95 -32.30
C GLY A 92 -6.25 -15.15 -31.79
N ARG A 93 -6.95 -14.99 -30.66
CA ARG A 93 -7.83 -16.02 -30.09
C ARG A 93 -9.02 -16.33 -30.99
N ALA A 94 -9.72 -15.31 -31.49
CA ALA A 94 -10.89 -15.49 -32.36
C ALA A 94 -10.51 -16.20 -33.68
N VAL A 95 -9.33 -15.90 -34.22
CA VAL A 95 -8.81 -16.55 -35.42
C VAL A 95 -8.44 -18.01 -35.15
N LEU A 96 -7.80 -18.31 -34.01
CA LEU A 96 -7.51 -19.70 -33.61
C LEU A 96 -8.77 -20.53 -33.32
N ALA A 97 -9.82 -19.90 -32.82
CA ALA A 97 -11.11 -20.53 -32.56
C ALA A 97 -12.01 -20.66 -33.81
N GLU A 98 -11.52 -20.21 -34.98
CA GLU A 98 -12.29 -20.13 -36.23
C GLU A 98 -13.55 -19.24 -36.15
N GLU A 99 -13.63 -18.36 -35.15
CA GLU A 99 -14.72 -17.39 -34.98
C GLU A 99 -14.53 -16.16 -35.88
N ASP A 100 -13.28 -15.82 -36.20
CA ASP A 100 -12.92 -14.74 -37.13
C ASP A 100 -12.10 -15.28 -38.31
N THR A 101 -12.71 -15.30 -39.49
CA THR A 101 -12.08 -15.76 -40.74
C THR A 101 -11.50 -14.61 -41.58
N SER A 102 -11.47 -13.38 -41.06
CA SER A 102 -10.95 -12.21 -41.77
C SER A 102 -9.42 -12.20 -41.86
N PHE A 103 -8.75 -12.95 -40.99
CA PHE A 103 -7.31 -13.12 -40.98
C PHE A 103 -6.90 -14.53 -41.41
N ASP A 104 -5.80 -14.61 -42.14
CA ASP A 104 -5.14 -15.88 -42.47
C ASP A 104 -4.31 -16.33 -41.24
N PRO A 105 -4.65 -17.46 -40.58
CA PRO A 105 -3.97 -17.90 -39.36
C PRO A 105 -2.47 -18.12 -39.54
N ASP A 106 -2.05 -18.63 -40.71
CA ASP A 106 -0.64 -18.93 -41.01
C ASP A 106 0.20 -17.64 -41.18
N LYS A 107 -0.46 -16.55 -41.59
CA LYS A 107 0.16 -15.22 -41.72
C LYS A 107 0.08 -14.42 -40.43
N LEU A 108 -1.05 -14.48 -39.72
CA LEU A 108 -1.24 -13.77 -38.45
C LEU A 108 -0.33 -14.36 -37.36
N ARG A 109 -0.10 -15.68 -37.38
CA ARG A 109 0.70 -16.42 -36.40
C ARG A 109 0.36 -16.07 -34.96
N PRO A 110 -0.92 -16.21 -34.56
CA PRO A 110 -1.34 -15.87 -33.21
C PRO A 110 -0.59 -16.72 -32.17
N PRO A 111 -0.14 -16.12 -31.06
CA PRO A 111 0.56 -16.86 -30.02
C PRO A 111 -0.38 -17.84 -29.32
N VAL A 112 0.12 -19.04 -29.02
CA VAL A 112 -0.63 -20.05 -28.23
C VAL A 112 -0.79 -19.61 -26.78
N PHE A 113 0.15 -18.82 -26.28
CA PHE A 113 0.12 -18.30 -24.91
C PHE A 113 0.65 -16.86 -24.87
N THR A 114 -0.05 -15.98 -24.15
CA THR A 114 0.33 -14.56 -24.03
C THR A 114 0.74 -14.22 -22.61
N LEU A 115 1.96 -13.68 -22.46
CA LEU A 115 2.43 -13.09 -21.21
C LEU A 115 2.34 -11.58 -21.29
N ILE A 116 1.54 -10.98 -20.41
CA ILE A 116 1.37 -9.53 -20.28
C ILE A 116 2.12 -9.07 -19.04
N ALA A 117 3.13 -8.23 -19.19
CA ALA A 117 3.84 -7.59 -18.08
C ALA A 117 3.50 -6.10 -18.05
N VAL A 118 2.97 -5.63 -16.93
CA VAL A 118 2.60 -4.22 -16.71
C VAL A 118 3.44 -3.68 -15.56
N GLU A 119 4.27 -2.69 -15.86
CA GLU A 119 5.10 -2.00 -14.89
C GLU A 119 4.43 -0.71 -14.47
N GLU A 120 4.22 -0.54 -13.16
CA GLU A 120 3.71 0.67 -12.51
C GLU A 120 2.47 1.28 -13.20
N PRO A 121 1.36 0.53 -13.32
CA PRO A 121 0.13 1.04 -13.94
C PRO A 121 -0.46 2.26 -13.23
N GLU A 122 0.02 2.62 -12.04
CA GLU A 122 -0.35 3.81 -11.28
C GLU A 122 0.24 5.10 -11.87
N ASN A 123 1.31 5.01 -12.66
CA ASN A 123 1.96 6.18 -13.24
C ASN A 123 0.98 6.93 -14.16
N SER A 124 0.76 8.22 -13.83
CA SER A 124 -0.15 9.12 -14.55
C SER A 124 -1.63 8.67 -14.57
N LEU A 125 -2.04 7.77 -13.68
CA LEU A 125 -3.40 7.25 -13.58
C LEU A 125 -3.99 7.45 -12.18
N SER A 126 -5.29 7.78 -12.11
CA SER A 126 -5.97 7.84 -10.82
C SER A 126 -6.22 6.44 -10.26
N PRO A 127 -6.36 6.27 -8.93
CA PRO A 127 -6.58 4.96 -8.32
C PRO A 127 -7.82 4.21 -8.83
N HIS A 128 -8.82 4.91 -9.39
CA HIS A 128 -10.00 4.26 -9.98
C HIS A 128 -9.69 3.55 -11.31
N TYR A 129 -8.73 4.05 -12.10
CA TYR A 129 -8.32 3.41 -13.34
C TYR A 129 -7.57 2.11 -13.10
N LEU A 130 -6.80 2.01 -12.03
CA LEU A 130 -6.14 0.78 -11.61
C LEU A 130 -7.12 -0.39 -11.45
N GLY A 131 -8.29 -0.14 -10.86
CA GLY A 131 -9.32 -1.18 -10.74
C GLY A 131 -9.87 -1.65 -12.08
N ARG A 132 -9.94 -0.76 -13.08
CA ARG A 132 -10.34 -1.14 -14.45
C ARG A 132 -9.27 -1.99 -15.11
N ILE A 133 -8.00 -1.60 -14.99
CA ILE A 133 -6.85 -2.37 -15.52
C ILE A 133 -6.86 -3.79 -14.95
N VAL A 134 -6.96 -3.93 -13.62
CA VAL A 134 -6.98 -5.24 -12.97
C VAL A 134 -8.16 -6.09 -13.43
N SER A 135 -9.36 -5.51 -13.51
CA SER A 135 -10.56 -6.22 -13.99
C SER A 135 -10.40 -6.70 -15.43
N THR A 136 -9.88 -5.84 -16.32
CA THR A 136 -9.64 -6.18 -17.72
C THR A 136 -8.60 -7.28 -17.85
N LEU A 137 -7.46 -7.17 -17.16
CA LEU A 137 -6.43 -8.20 -17.17
C LEU A 137 -6.96 -9.54 -16.64
N SER A 138 -7.70 -9.52 -15.53
CA SER A 138 -8.33 -10.72 -14.97
C SER A 138 -9.29 -11.40 -15.94
N SER A 139 -10.08 -10.62 -16.68
CA SER A 139 -10.98 -11.14 -17.72
C SER A 139 -10.19 -11.81 -18.85
N VAL A 140 -9.13 -11.15 -19.33
CA VAL A 140 -8.32 -11.66 -20.45
C VAL A 140 -7.56 -12.93 -20.09
N THR A 141 -7.10 -13.07 -18.84
CA THR A 141 -6.37 -14.24 -18.35
C THR A 141 -7.27 -15.39 -17.90
N SER A 142 -8.60 -15.26 -17.99
CA SER A 142 -9.53 -16.30 -17.53
C SER A 142 -9.58 -17.55 -18.43
N ASN A 143 -9.09 -17.45 -19.67
CA ASN A 143 -9.16 -18.53 -20.67
C ASN A 143 -7.93 -19.46 -20.68
N GLU A 144 -7.10 -19.44 -19.63
CA GLU A 144 -5.89 -20.27 -19.43
C GLU A 144 -4.81 -20.17 -20.53
N ASP A 145 -5.00 -19.31 -21.53
CA ASP A 145 -4.11 -19.03 -22.65
C ASP A 145 -3.29 -17.73 -22.44
N ALA A 146 -3.39 -17.13 -21.26
CA ALA A 146 -2.62 -15.95 -20.91
C ALA A 146 -2.36 -15.78 -19.42
N GLN A 147 -1.30 -15.05 -19.12
CA GLN A 147 -0.92 -14.64 -17.77
C GLN A 147 -0.60 -13.15 -17.76
N ALA A 148 -1.04 -12.46 -16.71
CA ALA A 148 -0.68 -11.07 -16.45
C ALA A 148 0.20 -10.97 -15.20
N LEU A 149 1.25 -10.17 -15.28
CA LEU A 149 2.14 -9.79 -14.19
C LEU A 149 2.07 -8.28 -14.02
N ILE A 150 1.87 -7.82 -12.80
CA ILE A 150 1.83 -6.39 -12.46
C ILE A 150 2.93 -6.12 -11.43
N ALA A 151 3.88 -5.26 -11.78
CA ALA A 151 4.80 -4.66 -10.81
C ALA A 151 4.20 -3.32 -10.37
N THR A 152 4.12 -3.08 -9.07
CA THR A 152 3.46 -1.88 -8.52
C THR A 152 4.05 -1.52 -7.16
N HIS A 153 4.16 -0.22 -6.90
CA HIS A 153 4.46 0.36 -5.60
C HIS A 153 3.22 1.01 -4.96
N ALA A 154 2.04 0.90 -5.59
CA ALA A 154 0.82 1.53 -5.14
C ALA A 154 0.05 0.69 -4.10
N PRO A 155 -0.15 1.20 -2.86
CA PRO A 155 -0.93 0.50 -1.82
C PRO A 155 -2.36 0.17 -2.25
N SER A 156 -2.94 1.02 -3.11
CA SER A 156 -4.29 0.84 -3.63
C SER A 156 -4.48 -0.46 -4.44
N MET A 157 -3.40 -1.06 -4.98
CA MET A 157 -3.47 -2.32 -5.72
C MET A 157 -3.76 -3.53 -4.83
N LEU A 158 -3.30 -3.54 -3.58
CA LEU A 158 -3.43 -4.71 -2.70
C LEU A 158 -4.88 -5.05 -2.33
N LYS A 159 -5.78 -4.06 -2.38
CA LYS A 159 -7.22 -4.26 -2.14
C LYS A 159 -7.96 -4.85 -3.36
N ARG A 160 -7.30 -4.94 -4.51
CA ARG A 160 -7.92 -5.27 -5.81
C ARG A 160 -7.48 -6.61 -6.39
N VAL A 161 -6.52 -7.26 -5.75
CA VAL A 161 -5.98 -8.55 -6.18
C VAL A 161 -6.22 -9.60 -5.11
N ASP A 162 -6.38 -10.86 -5.52
CA ASP A 162 -6.40 -11.97 -4.58
C ASP A 162 -5.05 -12.02 -3.84
N PRO A 163 -5.03 -12.06 -2.50
CA PRO A 163 -3.79 -12.13 -1.72
C PRO A 163 -2.85 -13.27 -2.13
N ARG A 164 -3.37 -14.38 -2.64
CA ARG A 164 -2.58 -15.53 -3.11
C ARG A 164 -1.71 -15.20 -4.33
N HIS A 165 -2.08 -14.17 -5.08
CA HIS A 165 -1.36 -13.71 -6.27
C HIS A 165 -0.28 -12.67 -5.93
N ILE A 166 -0.25 -12.16 -4.69
CA ILE A 166 0.76 -11.20 -4.26
C ILE A 166 2.12 -11.90 -4.12
N ARG A 167 3.14 -11.30 -4.71
CA ARG A 167 4.56 -11.62 -4.47
C ARG A 167 5.21 -10.38 -3.91
N TYR A 168 5.68 -10.48 -2.66
CA TYR A 168 6.37 -9.40 -1.99
C TYR A 168 7.87 -9.55 -2.25
N LEU A 169 8.47 -8.50 -2.81
CA LEU A 169 9.89 -8.47 -3.14
C LEU A 169 10.57 -7.46 -2.20
N ARG A 170 11.65 -7.87 -1.55
CA ARG A 170 12.44 -7.02 -0.65
C ARG A 170 13.92 -7.29 -0.84
N LEU A 171 14.75 -6.26 -0.71
CA LEU A 171 16.20 -6.39 -0.70
C LEU A 171 16.67 -6.82 0.70
N THR A 172 17.50 -7.86 0.77
CA THR A 172 18.16 -8.29 2.00
C THR A 172 19.40 -7.45 2.30
N GLU A 173 19.97 -7.60 3.50
CA GLU A 173 21.24 -6.97 3.90
C GLU A 173 22.39 -7.34 2.93
N ASP A 174 22.40 -8.56 2.41
CA ASP A 174 23.37 -9.03 1.41
C ASP A 174 23.12 -8.50 -0.01
N ARG A 175 22.18 -7.55 -0.17
CA ARG A 175 21.75 -7.00 -1.46
C ARG A 175 21.23 -8.05 -2.43
N THR A 176 20.56 -9.08 -1.91
CA THR A 176 19.85 -10.07 -2.72
C THR A 176 18.34 -9.88 -2.63
N THR A 177 17.61 -10.09 -3.72
CA THR A 177 16.14 -9.98 -3.70
C THR A 177 15.55 -11.23 -3.06
N GLN A 178 14.88 -11.03 -1.93
CA GLN A 178 14.02 -12.04 -1.33
C GLN A 178 12.61 -11.92 -1.88
N VAL A 179 11.99 -13.06 -2.19
CA VAL A 179 10.60 -13.14 -2.65
C VAL A 179 9.77 -13.90 -1.62
N LYS A 180 8.75 -13.24 -1.09
CA LYS A 180 7.77 -13.82 -0.16
C LYS A 180 6.38 -13.82 -0.78
N ARG A 181 5.50 -14.66 -0.23
CA ARG A 181 4.09 -14.75 -0.63
C ARG A 181 3.22 -14.67 0.61
N VAL A 182 2.03 -14.11 0.46
CA VAL A 182 1.03 -14.09 1.53
C VAL A 182 0.48 -15.49 1.73
N LEU A 183 0.61 -16.06 2.93
CA LEU A 183 0.09 -17.40 3.24
C LEU A 183 -1.23 -17.31 3.99
N LEU A 184 -2.32 -17.71 3.32
CA LEU A 184 -3.63 -17.70 3.96
C LEU A 184 -3.76 -18.80 5.04
N PRO A 185 -4.48 -18.54 6.14
CA PRO A 185 -4.89 -19.56 7.10
C PRO A 185 -5.62 -20.74 6.43
N LYS A 186 -5.46 -21.96 6.96
CA LYS A 186 -6.10 -23.16 6.40
C LYS A 186 -7.62 -23.13 6.53
N LYS A 187 -8.15 -22.55 7.62
CA LYS A 187 -9.60 -22.43 7.82
C LYS A 187 -10.12 -21.22 7.07
N ALA A 188 -11.18 -21.40 6.29
CA ALA A 188 -11.76 -20.35 5.46
C ALA A 188 -12.19 -19.12 6.27
N ASP A 189 -12.84 -19.30 7.42
CA ASP A 189 -13.30 -18.16 8.25
C ASP A 189 -12.13 -17.33 8.80
N GLU A 190 -11.07 -18.01 9.25
CA GLU A 190 -9.84 -17.34 9.71
C GLU A 190 -9.14 -16.63 8.54
N ALA A 191 -9.16 -17.22 7.34
CA ALA A 191 -8.59 -16.61 6.15
C ALA A 191 -9.29 -15.30 5.75
N HIS A 192 -10.63 -15.26 5.75
CA HIS A 192 -11.36 -14.03 5.46
C HIS A 192 -11.06 -12.93 6.47
N LYS A 193 -10.99 -13.27 7.77
CA LYS A 193 -10.60 -12.32 8.83
C LYS A 193 -9.19 -11.81 8.63
N PHE A 194 -8.22 -12.71 8.42
CA PHE A 194 -6.82 -12.33 8.18
C PHE A 194 -6.65 -11.41 6.97
N VAL A 195 -7.37 -11.67 5.87
CA VAL A 195 -7.32 -10.80 4.68
C VAL A 195 -7.85 -9.42 5.00
N ARG A 196 -9.00 -9.33 5.68
CA ARG A 196 -9.64 -8.06 6.00
C ARG A 196 -8.90 -7.26 7.07
N GLU A 197 -8.40 -7.93 8.10
CA GLU A 197 -7.85 -7.32 9.32
C GLU A 197 -6.33 -7.11 9.27
N ALA A 198 -5.61 -7.77 8.35
CA ALA A 198 -4.18 -7.52 8.14
C ALA A 198 -3.84 -7.20 6.68
N VAL A 199 -4.09 -8.12 5.76
CA VAL A 199 -3.59 -8.02 4.36
C VAL A 199 -4.05 -6.73 3.68
N GLN A 200 -5.32 -6.37 3.84
CA GLN A 200 -5.95 -5.21 3.20
C GLN A 200 -6.19 -4.03 4.15
N ALA A 201 -5.96 -4.22 5.46
CA ALA A 201 -6.27 -3.22 6.48
C ALA A 201 -5.39 -1.98 6.32
N PHE A 202 -4.07 -2.19 6.21
CA PHE A 202 -3.08 -1.12 6.10
C PHE A 202 -2.04 -1.44 5.01
N PRO A 203 -2.38 -1.28 3.71
CA PRO A 203 -1.52 -1.63 2.58
C PRO A 203 -0.16 -0.91 2.54
N GLU A 204 0.00 0.19 3.27
CA GLU A 204 1.22 0.98 3.39
C GLU A 204 2.36 0.17 4.01
N ILE A 205 2.07 -0.81 4.88
CA ILE A 205 3.08 -1.65 5.55
C ILE A 205 3.99 -2.39 4.57
N TYR A 206 3.48 -2.74 3.38
CA TYR A 206 4.22 -3.48 2.37
C TYR A 206 5.35 -2.65 1.76
N PHE A 207 5.25 -1.32 1.82
CA PHE A 207 6.24 -0.40 1.25
C PHE A 207 7.13 0.24 2.33
N SER A 208 7.01 -0.22 3.58
CA SER A 208 7.75 0.30 4.71
C SER A 208 9.12 -0.39 4.88
N ARG A 209 10.12 0.38 5.31
CA ARG A 209 11.38 -0.16 5.83
C ARG A 209 11.13 -0.83 7.18
N LEU A 210 10.34 -0.19 8.04
CA LEU A 210 9.97 -0.67 9.37
C LEU A 210 8.51 -0.30 9.68
N VAL A 211 7.78 -1.21 10.34
CA VAL A 211 6.42 -0.95 10.84
C VAL A 211 6.43 -0.73 12.35
N ILE A 212 5.70 0.26 12.82
CA ILE A 212 5.34 0.40 14.24
C ILE A 212 3.86 0.10 14.38
N LEU A 213 3.54 -0.99 15.07
CA LEU A 213 2.16 -1.36 15.39
C LEU A 213 1.72 -0.62 16.66
N GLY A 214 0.61 0.10 16.59
CA GLY A 214 -0.01 0.80 17.73
C GLY A 214 -1.48 0.39 17.94
N GLU A 215 -2.09 0.68 19.09
CA GLU A 215 -3.48 0.29 19.34
C GLU A 215 -4.51 1.14 18.55
N GLY A 216 -4.25 2.44 18.32
CA GLY A 216 -5.17 3.28 17.54
C GLY A 216 -4.66 4.67 17.17
N ASP A 217 -5.60 5.62 17.07
CA ASP A 217 -5.38 6.95 16.49
C ASP A 217 -4.36 7.80 17.27
N SER A 218 -4.22 7.56 18.59
CA SER A 218 -3.30 8.33 19.43
C SER A 218 -1.85 8.05 19.04
N GLU A 219 -1.51 6.79 18.75
CA GLU A 219 -0.18 6.40 18.29
C GLU A 219 0.17 7.04 16.94
N GLU A 220 -0.79 7.11 16.01
CA GLU A 220 -0.62 7.77 14.70
C GLU A 220 -0.30 9.27 14.81
N ILE A 221 -0.63 9.91 15.93
CA ILE A 221 -0.39 11.34 16.16
C ILE A 221 0.86 11.58 17.01
N VAL A 222 1.04 10.79 18.06
CA VAL A 222 2.11 11.02 19.05
C VAL A 222 3.44 10.43 18.60
N LEU A 223 3.45 9.22 18.02
CA LEU A 223 4.71 8.58 17.60
C LEU A 223 5.47 9.34 16.51
N PRO A 224 4.83 9.93 15.47
CA PRO A 224 5.57 10.75 14.50
C PRO A 224 6.25 11.95 15.15
N ARG A 225 5.60 12.57 16.14
CA ARG A 225 6.14 13.73 16.87
C ARG A 225 7.34 13.36 17.73
N ILE A 226 7.29 12.20 18.39
CA ILE A 226 8.38 11.62 19.17
C ILE A 226 9.58 11.29 18.28
N LEU A 227 9.34 10.57 17.19
CA LEU A 227 10.38 10.15 16.26
C LEU A 227 11.04 11.34 15.56
N ARG A 228 10.26 12.37 15.19
CA ARG A 228 10.79 13.63 14.67
C ARG A 228 11.72 14.33 15.67
N ALA A 229 11.33 14.42 16.95
CA ALA A 229 12.18 15.02 17.99
C ALA A 229 13.50 14.26 18.19
N LYS A 230 13.47 12.92 18.01
CA LYS A 230 14.64 12.04 18.05
C LYS A 230 15.47 12.04 16.76
N GLY A 231 15.08 12.81 15.74
CA GLY A 231 15.81 12.94 14.48
C GLY A 231 15.56 11.84 13.44
N ALA A 232 14.47 11.08 13.59
CA ALA A 232 14.07 10.03 12.64
C ALA A 232 12.63 10.23 12.16
N PRO A 233 12.34 11.29 11.37
CA PRO A 233 11.00 11.54 10.85
C PRO A 233 10.48 10.34 10.03
N VAL A 234 9.21 9.98 10.28
CA VAL A 234 8.61 8.72 9.79
C VAL A 234 8.62 8.58 8.27
N ASP A 235 8.22 9.63 7.54
CA ASP A 235 8.11 9.59 6.08
C ASP A 235 9.48 9.47 5.40
N GLU A 236 10.45 10.28 5.84
CA GLU A 236 11.83 10.26 5.30
C GLU A 236 12.55 8.95 5.65
N SER A 237 12.16 8.30 6.74
CA SER A 237 12.69 7.01 7.17
C SER A 237 11.94 5.81 6.59
N ALA A 238 10.88 6.04 5.79
CA ALA A 238 9.94 5.03 5.31
C ALA A 238 9.39 4.12 6.44
N VAL A 239 9.07 4.73 7.59
CA VAL A 239 8.43 4.07 8.73
C VAL A 239 6.93 4.21 8.63
N THR A 240 6.20 3.10 8.74
CA THR A 240 4.74 3.11 8.78
C THR A 240 4.26 2.86 10.20
N ILE A 241 3.46 3.78 10.75
CA ILE A 241 2.71 3.53 11.98
C ILE A 241 1.34 2.98 11.57
N ALA A 242 1.08 1.73 11.95
CA ALA A 242 -0.14 1.02 11.57
C ALA A 242 -0.99 0.71 12.81
N PRO A 243 -2.28 1.09 12.83
CA PRO A 243 -3.16 0.77 13.93
C PRO A 243 -3.56 -0.71 13.86
N LEU A 244 -3.60 -1.37 15.02
CA LEU A 244 -4.03 -2.75 15.14
C LEU A 244 -5.54 -2.93 14.92
N GLY A 245 -6.32 -1.84 14.90
CA GLY A 245 -7.74 -1.87 14.51
C GLY A 245 -8.64 -2.71 15.42
N GLY A 246 -8.20 -2.94 16.66
CA GLY A 246 -8.76 -3.91 17.61
C GLY A 246 -7.61 -4.58 18.38
N ARG A 247 -7.91 -5.21 19.53
CA ARG A 247 -6.89 -5.74 20.47
C ARG A 247 -6.08 -6.95 19.95
N HIS A 248 -6.14 -7.24 18.66
CA HIS A 248 -5.73 -8.50 18.06
C HIS A 248 -4.44 -8.34 17.25
N VAL A 249 -3.30 -8.39 17.94
CA VAL A 249 -1.94 -8.31 17.35
C VAL A 249 -1.63 -9.43 16.36
N ASN A 250 -2.35 -10.55 16.46
CA ASN A 250 -2.04 -11.82 15.82
C ASN A 250 -2.05 -11.75 14.30
N HIS A 251 -2.99 -11.00 13.70
CA HIS A 251 -3.10 -10.93 12.25
C HIS A 251 -1.92 -10.16 11.64
N PHE A 252 -1.54 -9.01 12.22
CA PHE A 252 -0.38 -8.26 11.76
C PHE A 252 0.93 -8.98 12.04
N TRP A 253 1.12 -9.54 13.24
CA TRP A 253 2.34 -10.28 13.55
C TRP A 253 2.56 -11.46 12.61
N ARG A 254 1.49 -12.21 12.31
CA ARG A 254 1.56 -13.28 11.33
C ARG A 254 1.99 -12.76 9.95
N LEU A 255 1.33 -11.72 9.45
CA LEU A 255 1.62 -11.18 8.12
C LEU A 255 3.06 -10.65 8.03
N LEU A 256 3.47 -9.82 8.99
CA LEU A 256 4.79 -9.19 9.00
C LEU A 256 5.91 -10.23 9.21
N ALA A 257 5.69 -11.23 10.06
CA ALA A 257 6.64 -12.33 10.24
C ALA A 257 6.77 -13.21 8.98
N GLU A 258 5.65 -13.56 8.33
CA GLU A 258 5.67 -14.35 7.08
C GLU A 258 6.37 -13.61 5.93
N LEU A 259 6.16 -12.30 5.83
CA LEU A 259 6.77 -11.43 4.81
C LEU A 259 8.17 -10.93 5.20
N GLU A 260 8.65 -11.23 6.41
CA GLU A 260 9.90 -10.72 6.97
C GLU A 260 10.01 -9.19 6.89
N ILE A 261 8.90 -8.49 7.09
CA ILE A 261 8.87 -7.03 7.25
C ILE A 261 9.28 -6.73 8.69
N PRO A 262 10.32 -5.94 8.95
CA PRO A 262 10.72 -5.54 10.29
C PRO A 262 9.61 -4.75 10.98
N TYR A 263 9.35 -5.05 12.26
CA TYR A 263 8.34 -4.33 13.04
C TYR A 263 8.67 -4.26 14.53
N VAL A 264 8.10 -3.25 15.17
CA VAL A 264 7.98 -3.11 16.63
C VAL A 264 6.51 -2.93 16.99
N THR A 265 6.12 -3.25 18.21
CA THR A 265 4.72 -3.13 18.67
C THR A 265 4.66 -2.32 19.96
N LEU A 266 3.77 -1.33 20.02
CA LEU A 266 3.41 -0.61 21.23
C LEU A 266 1.96 -0.97 21.61
N LEU A 267 1.77 -1.40 22.86
CA LEU A 267 0.47 -1.83 23.39
C LEU A 267 0.14 -1.10 24.69
N ASP A 268 -1.13 -1.04 25.05
CA ASP A 268 -1.55 -0.50 26.34
C ASP A 268 -1.38 -1.56 27.43
N LEU A 269 -0.71 -1.18 28.53
CA LEU A 269 -0.58 -2.08 29.67
C LEU A 269 -1.90 -2.25 30.41
N ASP A 270 -2.77 -1.23 30.38
CA ASP A 270 -4.11 -1.24 30.95
C ASP A 270 -4.12 -1.60 32.45
N VAL A 271 -3.15 -1.14 33.24
CA VAL A 271 -3.06 -1.52 34.68
C VAL A 271 -4.41 -1.33 35.39
N ALA A 272 -4.75 -2.28 36.27
CA ALA A 272 -6.00 -2.36 37.01
C ALA A 272 -7.29 -2.50 36.17
N ARG A 273 -7.28 -2.40 34.83
CA ARG A 273 -8.45 -2.72 34.00
C ARG A 273 -8.69 -4.24 33.99
N TYR A 274 -9.91 -4.65 33.63
CA TYR A 274 -10.24 -6.06 33.43
C TYR A 274 -9.32 -6.70 32.37
N GLN A 275 -8.60 -7.75 32.74
CA GLN A 275 -7.54 -8.38 31.93
C GLN A 275 -6.37 -7.46 31.53
N GLY A 276 -6.22 -6.33 32.23
CA GLY A 276 -5.08 -5.44 32.15
C GLY A 276 -3.83 -6.01 32.86
N GLY A 277 -2.71 -5.30 32.75
CA GLY A 277 -1.44 -5.65 33.38
C GLY A 277 -0.97 -7.05 32.98
N TRP A 278 -0.94 -7.97 33.95
CA TRP A 278 -0.57 -9.37 33.69
C TRP A 278 -1.46 -10.06 32.66
N GLY A 279 -2.73 -9.66 32.52
CA GLY A 279 -3.60 -10.20 31.48
C GLY A 279 -3.11 -9.85 30.07
N ARG A 280 -2.64 -8.61 29.85
CA ARG A 280 -2.04 -8.16 28.60
C ARG A 280 -0.71 -8.84 28.33
N ILE A 281 0.17 -8.92 29.33
CA ILE A 281 1.46 -9.64 29.23
C ILE A 281 1.23 -11.12 28.89
N LYS A 282 0.26 -11.78 29.54
CA LYS A 282 -0.11 -13.17 29.24
C LYS A 282 -0.63 -13.34 27.82
N TYR A 283 -1.52 -12.44 27.39
CA TYR A 283 -2.05 -12.46 26.03
C TYR A 283 -0.93 -12.34 24.99
N VAL A 284 -0.07 -11.32 25.13
CA VAL A 284 1.10 -11.09 24.28
C VAL A 284 2.01 -12.31 24.24
N ASN A 285 2.39 -12.86 25.39
CA ASN A 285 3.29 -14.01 25.42
C ASN A 285 2.68 -15.26 24.76
N ASN A 286 1.37 -15.46 24.88
CA ASN A 286 0.68 -16.55 24.18
C ASN A 286 0.66 -16.33 22.66
N GLN A 287 0.48 -15.09 22.19
CA GLN A 287 0.54 -14.77 20.76
C GLN A 287 1.96 -14.90 20.21
N LEU A 288 2.99 -14.51 20.98
CA LEU A 288 4.39 -14.75 20.61
C LEU A 288 4.65 -16.25 20.49
N ALA A 289 4.22 -17.07 21.45
CA ALA A 289 4.39 -18.52 21.37
C ALA A 289 3.76 -19.16 20.11
N GLU A 290 2.70 -18.56 19.56
CA GLU A 290 2.01 -19.06 18.37
C GLU A 290 2.66 -18.59 17.06
N TYR A 291 3.00 -17.30 16.96
CA TYR A 291 3.43 -16.67 15.70
C TYR A 291 4.92 -16.33 15.62
N ARG A 292 5.57 -16.18 16.78
CA ARG A 292 7.00 -15.84 16.94
C ARG A 292 7.62 -16.62 18.12
N PRO A 293 7.72 -17.96 18.04
CA PRO A 293 8.19 -18.77 19.16
C PRO A 293 9.57 -18.35 19.68
N ASP A 294 10.42 -17.84 18.79
CA ASP A 294 11.74 -17.25 19.07
C ASP A 294 11.70 -16.05 20.02
N MET A 295 10.58 -15.33 20.05
CA MET A 295 10.36 -14.15 20.89
C MET A 295 9.58 -14.46 22.17
N THR A 296 9.27 -15.72 22.48
CA THR A 296 8.52 -16.05 23.71
C THR A 296 9.35 -15.71 24.96
N LEU A 297 8.69 -15.31 26.04
CA LEU A 297 9.35 -15.16 27.34
C LEU A 297 9.88 -16.52 27.83
N PRO A 298 11.09 -16.58 28.41
CA PRO A 298 11.64 -17.82 28.95
C PRO A 298 10.79 -18.39 30.09
N GLU A 299 10.84 -19.70 30.31
CA GLU A 299 10.00 -20.41 31.30
C GLU A 299 10.12 -19.87 32.75
N LYS A 300 11.24 -19.20 33.08
CA LYS A 300 11.42 -18.54 34.39
C LYS A 300 10.41 -17.42 34.65
N TYR A 301 9.85 -16.81 33.61
CA TYR A 301 8.85 -15.76 33.69
C TYR A 301 7.45 -16.38 33.90
N ARG A 302 7.12 -16.67 35.17
CA ARG A 302 5.79 -17.15 35.54
C ARG A 302 4.81 -15.99 35.62
N ILE A 303 3.99 -15.83 34.57
CA ILE A 303 3.01 -14.74 34.48
C ILE A 303 1.82 -15.02 35.42
N PRO A 304 1.59 -14.17 36.45
CA PRO A 304 0.45 -14.30 37.36
C PRO A 304 -0.91 -14.14 36.68
N LYS A 305 -1.98 -14.37 37.43
CA LYS A 305 -3.32 -13.99 36.99
C LYS A 305 -3.45 -12.46 36.97
N TRP A 306 -4.28 -11.94 36.07
CA TRP A 306 -4.46 -10.49 35.87
C TRP A 306 -4.92 -9.74 37.13
N ASP A 307 -5.70 -10.40 37.99
CA ASP A 307 -6.25 -9.90 39.26
C ASP A 307 -5.53 -10.50 40.48
N SER A 308 -4.21 -10.70 40.38
CA SER A 308 -3.40 -11.20 41.49
C SER A 308 -3.26 -10.13 42.58
N PRO A 309 -3.74 -10.37 43.82
CA PRO A 309 -3.60 -9.39 44.91
C PRO A 309 -2.18 -9.32 45.47
N GLU A 310 -1.39 -10.39 45.32
CA GLU A 310 -0.04 -10.52 45.88
C GLU A 310 1.07 -10.04 44.92
N HIS A 311 0.81 -10.13 43.62
CA HIS A 311 1.80 -9.82 42.58
C HIS A 311 1.24 -8.75 41.65
N LYS A 312 1.48 -7.48 41.97
CA LYS A 312 1.02 -6.35 41.17
C LYS A 312 1.99 -6.13 40.03
N VAL A 313 1.48 -5.98 38.79
CA VAL A 313 2.34 -5.88 37.60
C VAL A 313 3.37 -4.74 37.69
N ARG A 314 3.03 -3.66 38.39
CA ARG A 314 3.92 -2.50 38.58
C ARG A 314 5.17 -2.80 39.41
N ASP A 315 5.16 -3.85 40.22
CA ASP A 315 6.31 -4.26 41.03
C ASP A 315 7.30 -5.13 40.23
N PHE A 316 6.96 -5.50 38.99
CA PHE A 316 7.70 -6.46 38.17
C PHE A 316 8.05 -5.88 36.79
N LEU A 317 8.60 -4.66 36.76
CA LEU A 317 8.95 -3.93 35.51
C LEU A 317 9.92 -4.70 34.60
N HIS A 318 10.75 -5.59 35.15
CA HIS A 318 11.63 -6.48 34.38
C HIS A 318 10.91 -7.41 33.38
N TYR A 319 9.58 -7.60 33.50
CA TYR A 319 8.79 -8.27 32.46
C TYR A 319 8.60 -7.37 31.23
N LEU A 320 8.44 -6.06 31.43
CA LEU A 320 8.34 -5.09 30.35
C LEU A 320 9.68 -4.98 29.63
N GLU A 321 10.78 -4.80 30.38
CA GLU A 321 12.15 -4.78 29.83
C GLU A 321 12.43 -6.04 28.98
N ALA A 322 12.07 -7.22 29.49
CA ALA A 322 12.23 -8.47 28.73
C ALA A 322 11.39 -8.52 27.45
N LEU A 323 10.21 -7.88 27.41
CA LEU A 323 9.38 -7.78 26.21
C LEU A 323 9.90 -6.70 25.25
N GLU A 324 10.52 -5.63 25.75
CA GLU A 324 11.19 -4.63 24.91
C GLU A 324 12.36 -5.24 24.13
N GLU A 325 13.15 -6.14 24.74
CA GLU A 325 14.17 -6.95 24.05
C GLU A 325 13.58 -7.79 22.89
N ARG A 326 12.26 -8.03 22.90
CA ARG A 326 11.49 -8.76 21.89
C ARG A 326 10.70 -7.83 20.97
N ASN A 327 10.96 -6.53 21.01
CA ASN A 327 10.30 -5.46 20.24
C ASN A 327 8.82 -5.25 20.58
N VAL A 328 8.41 -5.63 21.80
CA VAL A 328 7.06 -5.39 22.31
C VAL A 328 7.16 -4.43 23.49
N TYR A 329 6.72 -3.20 23.25
CA TYR A 329 6.70 -2.10 24.20
C TYR A 329 5.31 -1.92 24.77
N PHE A 330 5.24 -1.40 26.00
CA PHE A 330 3.98 -1.06 26.63
C PHE A 330 3.91 0.42 27.00
N SER A 331 2.78 1.05 26.68
CA SER A 331 2.37 2.30 27.28
C SER A 331 2.14 2.07 28.77
N TYR A 332 2.88 2.82 29.60
CA TYR A 332 2.86 2.67 31.04
C TYR A 332 2.41 3.96 31.74
N PRO A 333 1.58 3.88 32.80
CA PRO A 333 1.02 2.67 33.40
C PRO A 333 -0.30 2.19 32.78
N LEU A 334 -1.01 3.01 32.01
CA LEU A 334 -2.34 2.67 31.49
C LEU A 334 -2.33 2.48 29.98
N ASP A 335 -2.44 3.59 29.25
CA ASP A 335 -2.41 3.67 27.79
C ASP A 335 -1.55 4.85 27.36
N LEU A 336 -1.34 5.01 26.05
CA LEU A 336 -0.50 6.07 25.52
C LEU A 336 -0.98 7.46 25.98
N ASP A 337 -2.30 7.66 25.93
CA ASP A 337 -2.95 8.91 26.32
C ASP A 337 -2.58 9.31 27.75
N PHE A 338 -2.69 8.37 28.70
CA PHE A 338 -2.37 8.63 30.09
C PHE A 338 -0.87 8.83 30.33
N ALA A 339 -0.01 8.09 29.63
CA ALA A 339 1.43 8.28 29.69
C ALA A 339 1.84 9.70 29.23
N MET A 340 1.24 10.19 28.16
CA MET A 340 1.43 11.55 27.67
C MET A 340 0.88 12.61 28.64
N LEU A 341 -0.28 12.34 29.27
CA LEU A 341 -0.87 13.21 30.29
C LEU A 341 0.03 13.35 31.51
N LEU A 342 0.67 12.25 31.94
CA LEU A 342 1.61 12.23 33.05
C LEU A 342 2.89 13.00 32.75
N ALA A 343 3.43 12.83 31.55
CA ALA A 343 4.67 13.48 31.12
C ALA A 343 4.49 14.99 30.88
N PHE A 344 3.34 15.42 30.35
CA PHE A 344 3.12 16.79 29.92
C PHE A 344 1.85 17.43 30.51
N PRO A 345 1.66 17.43 31.84
CA PRO A 345 0.39 17.86 32.46
C PRO A 345 0.01 19.30 32.10
N ASN A 346 1.00 20.19 31.97
CA ASN A 346 0.79 21.59 31.59
C ASN A 346 0.31 21.75 30.15
N LYS A 347 0.66 20.82 29.24
CA LYS A 347 0.26 20.88 27.83
C LYS A 347 -1.14 20.30 27.59
N TYR A 348 -1.66 19.53 28.55
CA TYR A 348 -3.02 18.98 28.53
C TYR A 348 -3.98 19.74 29.47
N ASP A 349 -3.54 20.89 30.01
CA ASP A 349 -4.34 21.73 30.92
C ASP A 349 -4.94 20.91 32.09
N VAL A 350 -4.08 20.08 32.70
CA VAL A 350 -4.46 19.14 33.76
C VAL A 350 -5.02 19.85 34.99
N GLU A 351 -6.15 19.35 35.48
CA GLU A 351 -6.76 19.73 36.75
C GLU A 351 -6.64 18.55 37.73
N ARG A 352 -5.87 18.72 38.80
CA ARG A 352 -5.65 17.68 39.81
C ARG A 352 -6.75 17.71 40.87
N ASN A 353 -7.58 16.68 40.88
CA ASN A 353 -8.64 16.52 41.86
C ASN A 353 -8.83 15.05 42.22
N ALA A 354 -9.00 14.75 43.51
CA ALA A 354 -9.29 13.38 43.96
C ALA A 354 -10.51 12.83 43.20
N PRO A 355 -10.37 11.69 42.48
CA PRO A 355 -11.43 11.20 41.63
C PRO A 355 -12.58 10.63 42.46
N LYS A 356 -13.82 10.92 42.05
CA LYS A 356 -14.99 10.21 42.58
C LYS A 356 -14.96 8.76 42.10
N GLU A 357 -15.53 7.85 42.88
CA GLU A 357 -15.59 6.41 42.53
C GLU A 357 -16.16 6.15 41.11
N ALA A 358 -17.16 6.95 40.70
CA ALA A 358 -17.73 6.89 39.35
C ALA A 358 -16.70 7.19 38.23
N ILE A 359 -15.76 8.12 38.47
CA ILE A 359 -14.70 8.44 37.51
C ILE A 359 -13.68 7.31 37.45
N VAL A 360 -13.31 6.73 38.60
CA VAL A 360 -12.41 5.55 38.65
C VAL A 360 -13.01 4.40 37.84
N LYS A 361 -14.30 4.10 38.02
CA LYS A 361 -15.03 3.09 37.23
C LYS A 361 -15.11 3.45 35.75
N ALA A 362 -15.31 4.72 35.40
CA ALA A 362 -15.35 5.14 34.00
C ALA A 362 -13.98 5.03 33.30
N VAL A 363 -12.88 5.20 34.03
CA VAL A 363 -11.51 5.11 33.49
C VAL A 363 -11.00 3.67 33.43
N LEU A 364 -11.22 2.89 34.49
CA LEU A 364 -10.68 1.53 34.63
C LEU A 364 -11.69 0.43 34.23
N GLY A 365 -12.97 0.77 34.12
CA GLY A 365 -14.08 -0.16 33.87
C GLY A 365 -14.76 -0.66 35.15
N GLU A 366 -15.99 -1.15 35.02
CA GLU A 366 -16.78 -1.67 36.15
C GLU A 366 -16.13 -2.89 36.82
N SER A 367 -15.45 -3.73 36.04
CA SER A 367 -14.76 -4.93 36.51
C SER A 367 -13.26 -4.69 36.78
N HIS A 368 -12.86 -3.45 37.04
CA HIS A 368 -11.49 -3.13 37.41
C HIS A 368 -11.07 -3.82 38.72
N HIS A 369 -9.77 -3.95 38.93
CA HIS A 369 -9.20 -4.60 40.10
C HIS A 369 -8.08 -3.74 40.70
N GLU A 370 -8.23 -3.40 41.98
CA GLU A 370 -7.24 -2.64 42.77
C GLU A 370 -6.74 -1.34 42.12
N SER A 371 -7.59 -0.31 42.09
CA SER A 371 -7.20 1.04 41.66
C SER A 371 -6.08 1.67 42.51
N ALA A 372 -5.82 1.14 43.71
CA ALA A 372 -4.70 1.51 44.57
C ALA A 372 -3.32 1.16 43.99
N GLN A 373 -3.25 0.50 42.81
CA GLN A 373 -2.02 0.40 42.02
C GLN A 373 -1.58 1.75 41.43
N TYR A 374 -2.46 2.75 41.41
CA TYR A 374 -2.12 4.11 41.07
C TYR A 374 -1.82 4.90 42.35
N ASN A 375 -0.77 5.72 42.31
CA ASN A 375 -0.49 6.62 43.43
C ASN A 375 -1.51 7.78 43.45
N VAL A 376 -1.50 8.56 44.53
CA VAL A 376 -2.47 9.65 44.72
C VAL A 376 -2.38 10.67 43.58
N ASP A 377 -1.16 11.04 43.17
CA ASP A 377 -0.94 12.01 42.09
C ASP A 377 -1.48 11.52 40.75
N GLU A 378 -1.32 10.23 40.43
CA GLU A 378 -1.86 9.60 39.23
C GLU A 378 -3.39 9.54 39.26
N LEU A 379 -3.98 9.19 40.41
CA LEU A 379 -5.43 9.14 40.58
C LEU A 379 -6.07 10.52 40.40
N GLU A 380 -5.41 11.59 40.85
CA GLU A 380 -5.89 12.96 40.68
C GLU A 380 -6.01 13.40 39.21
N LEU A 381 -5.34 12.71 38.28
CA LEU A 381 -5.42 12.96 36.84
C LEU A 381 -6.60 12.28 36.16
N PHE A 382 -7.25 11.31 36.82
CA PHE A 382 -8.32 10.51 36.19
C PHE A 382 -9.51 11.36 35.74
N GLY A 383 -9.78 12.47 36.45
CA GLY A 383 -10.81 13.43 36.05
C GLY A 383 -10.52 14.06 34.68
N THR A 384 -9.33 14.63 34.51
CA THR A 384 -8.90 15.20 33.23
C THR A 384 -8.78 14.14 32.15
N TYR A 385 -8.20 12.98 32.46
CA TYR A 385 -8.07 11.88 31.51
C TYR A 385 -9.45 11.45 30.98
N HIS A 386 -10.44 11.26 31.87
CA HIS A 386 -11.80 10.90 31.46
C HIS A 386 -12.43 11.98 30.56
N LYS A 387 -12.27 13.26 30.92
CA LYS A 387 -12.78 14.39 30.13
C LYS A 387 -12.16 14.45 28.73
N LEU A 388 -10.84 14.33 28.61
CA LEU A 388 -10.14 14.49 27.33
C LEU A 388 -10.24 13.25 26.43
N PHE A 389 -10.03 12.06 26.99
CA PHE A 389 -9.79 10.85 26.18
C PHE A 389 -10.93 9.83 26.21
N LYS A 390 -11.92 10.00 27.09
CA LYS A 390 -13.15 9.16 27.09
C LYS A 390 -14.39 9.91 26.62
N LEU A 391 -14.54 11.19 27.01
CA LEU A 391 -15.66 12.04 26.59
C LEU A 391 -15.30 12.94 25.40
N GLY A 392 -14.03 13.34 25.30
CA GLY A 392 -13.51 14.19 24.24
C GLY A 392 -12.99 13.41 23.03
N SER A 393 -12.27 14.13 22.17
CA SER A 393 -11.59 13.57 20.99
C SER A 393 -10.12 13.38 21.30
N LYS A 394 -9.64 12.13 21.32
CA LYS A 394 -8.21 11.84 21.53
C LYS A 394 -7.32 12.55 20.50
N PRO A 395 -7.65 12.53 19.18
CA PRO A 395 -6.86 13.26 18.20
C PRO A 395 -6.74 14.76 18.50
N ALA A 396 -7.85 15.41 18.84
CA ALA A 396 -7.85 16.85 19.12
C ALA A 396 -6.99 17.18 20.34
N ALA A 397 -7.15 16.42 21.43
CA ALA A 397 -6.38 16.63 22.65
C ALA A 397 -4.87 16.48 22.43
N HIS A 398 -4.44 15.48 21.64
CA HIS A 398 -3.03 15.31 21.30
C HIS A 398 -2.52 16.41 20.37
N ILE A 399 -3.25 16.75 19.30
CA ILE A 399 -2.83 17.82 18.38
C ILE A 399 -2.62 19.14 19.12
N ASP A 400 -3.56 19.53 20.00
CA ASP A 400 -3.48 20.77 20.77
C ASP A 400 -2.32 20.76 21.78
N ALA A 401 -2.05 19.62 22.43
CA ALA A 401 -0.95 19.49 23.36
C ALA A 401 0.41 19.52 22.65
N LEU A 402 0.55 18.76 21.55
CA LEU A 402 1.79 18.64 20.78
C LEU A 402 2.15 19.95 20.06
N ALA A 403 1.16 20.74 19.63
CA ALA A 403 1.39 22.07 19.05
C ALA A 403 2.04 23.06 20.04
N ARG A 404 1.85 22.84 21.35
CA ARG A 404 2.42 23.66 22.43
C ARG A 404 3.75 23.12 22.97
N LEU A 405 4.24 21.99 22.44
CA LEU A 405 5.37 21.25 22.98
C LEU A 405 6.61 21.41 22.08
N THR A 406 7.72 21.89 22.64
CA THR A 406 8.99 21.99 21.90
C THR A 406 9.72 20.64 21.84
N ASP A 407 10.69 20.51 20.93
CA ASP A 407 11.50 19.29 20.82
C ASP A 407 12.33 19.04 22.09
N GLU A 408 12.85 20.10 22.71
CA GLU A 408 13.61 19.99 23.96
C GLU A 408 12.73 19.52 25.11
N GLU A 409 11.53 20.08 25.25
CA GLU A 409 10.56 19.63 26.26
C GLU A 409 10.16 18.17 26.04
N MET A 410 9.92 17.80 24.76
CA MET A 410 9.59 16.42 24.38
C MET A 410 10.72 15.47 24.79
N LEU A 411 11.96 15.74 24.41
CA LEU A 411 13.10 14.87 24.72
C LEU A 411 13.41 14.79 26.22
N ALA A 412 13.18 15.87 26.97
CA ALA A 412 13.48 15.92 28.40
C ALA A 412 12.49 15.13 29.27
N HIS A 413 11.22 15.03 28.85
CA HIS A 413 10.14 14.50 29.69
C HIS A 413 9.36 13.34 29.07
N MET A 414 9.72 12.86 27.88
CA MET A 414 9.08 11.72 27.23
C MET A 414 9.04 10.49 28.14
N PRO A 415 7.92 9.73 28.14
CA PRO A 415 7.85 8.44 28.83
C PRO A 415 8.98 7.49 28.39
N GLU A 416 9.57 6.79 29.36
CA GLU A 416 10.73 5.92 29.14
C GLU A 416 10.48 4.86 28.07
N SER A 417 9.32 4.18 28.10
CA SER A 417 8.99 3.15 27.11
C SER A 417 8.88 3.70 25.68
N PHE A 418 8.51 4.97 25.50
CA PHE A 418 8.48 5.61 24.19
C PHE A 418 9.87 6.03 23.72
N ALA A 419 10.73 6.45 24.65
CA ALA A 419 12.12 6.71 24.36
C ALA A 419 12.85 5.42 23.94
N SER A 420 12.67 4.32 24.68
CA SER A 420 13.20 2.99 24.34
C SER A 420 12.70 2.49 22.98
N LEU A 421 11.41 2.66 22.69
CA LEU A 421 10.85 2.32 21.38
C LEU A 421 11.49 3.15 20.27
N ALA A 422 11.58 4.47 20.44
CA ALA A 422 12.17 5.36 19.43
C ALA A 422 13.65 5.03 19.17
N ASP A 423 14.41 4.75 20.23
CA ASP A 423 15.83 4.39 20.12
C ASP A 423 16.00 3.03 19.42
N ALA A 424 15.13 2.06 19.70
CA ALA A 424 15.14 0.77 19.00
C ALA A 424 14.74 0.90 17.52
N VAL A 425 13.77 1.75 17.20
CA VAL A 425 13.39 2.08 15.82
C VAL A 425 14.59 2.66 15.06
N ILE A 426 15.29 3.63 15.66
CA ILE A 426 16.47 4.27 15.06
C ILE A 426 17.60 3.26 14.84
N ALA A 427 17.87 2.41 15.84
CA ALA A 427 18.89 1.38 15.72
C ALA A 427 18.59 0.40 14.57
N ARG A 428 17.34 -0.07 14.46
CA ARG A 428 16.91 -0.96 13.37
C ARG A 428 17.01 -0.30 12.00
N LEU A 429 16.63 0.98 11.88
CA LEU A 429 16.73 1.70 10.62
C LEU A 429 18.17 1.85 10.12
N ALA A 430 19.16 1.84 11.01
CA ALA A 430 20.57 1.88 10.63
C ALA A 430 21.08 0.55 10.06
N GLU A 431 20.47 -0.58 10.45
CA GLU A 431 20.81 -1.92 9.96
C GLU A 431 20.12 -2.25 8.62
N LEU A 432 18.94 -1.66 8.39
CA LEU A 432 18.14 -1.95 7.20
C LEU A 432 18.64 -1.18 5.97
N PRO A 433 18.70 -1.83 4.79
CA PRO A 433 19.00 -1.11 3.55
C PRO A 433 17.96 -0.02 3.28
N GLU A 434 18.41 1.05 2.62
CA GLU A 434 17.54 2.13 2.11
C GLU A 434 16.72 1.66 0.92
#